data_AF-A0A818VB94-F1
#
_entry.id   AF-A0A818VB94-F1
#
_cell.length_a   1.000
_cell.length_b   1.000
_cell.length_c   1.000
_cell.angle_alpha   90.00
_cell.angle_beta   90.00
_cell.angle_gamma   90.00
#
_symmetry.space_group_name_H-M   'P 1'
#
loop_
_entity.id
_entity.type
_entity.pdbx_description
1 polymer ?
#
loop_
_entity_poly.entity_id
_entity_poly.type
_entity_poly.pdbx_seq_one_letter_code
_entity_poly.pdbx_strand_id
1 'polypeptide(L)'
;MMKIKLFFILISFVHVIRSENNIDLCKFNSSHQELPSIWVYTTVDKVKLCFQSIPMNNITIHETMKQLFNSLDFYSFLSLVRQSNYPYYTNVRFQEELLNIMNQSNTNMYTNDYDFHMSIVNSFKKLNDFHTQYNAPNGYAKF
;
A
#
# COMPACT_ATOMS: atom_id res chain seq x y z
N MET A 1 -8.86 -53.89 61.30
CA MET A 1 -9.23 -53.42 59.93
C MET A 1 -9.15 -51.90 59.90
N MET A 2 -8.11 -51.33 59.31
CA MET A 2 -7.80 -49.89 59.35
C MET A 2 -8.17 -49.27 57.99
N LYS A 3 -9.11 -48.32 57.97
CA LYS A 3 -9.55 -47.63 56.74
C LYS A 3 -8.66 -46.42 56.47
N ILE A 4 -7.79 -46.52 55.46
CA ILE A 4 -7.00 -45.40 54.94
C ILE A 4 -7.92 -44.54 54.06
N LYS A 5 -8.13 -43.28 54.45
CA LYS A 5 -8.81 -42.29 53.61
C LYS A 5 -7.76 -41.60 52.73
N LEU A 6 -7.81 -41.88 51.44
CA LEU A 6 -6.98 -41.23 50.42
C LEU A 6 -7.56 -39.85 50.10
N PHE A 7 -6.84 -38.78 50.44
CA PHE A 7 -7.19 -37.40 50.06
C PHE A 7 -6.55 -37.09 48.71
N PHE A 8 -7.36 -36.95 47.66
CA PHE A 8 -6.92 -36.43 46.37
C PHE A 8 -6.81 -34.90 46.47
N ILE A 9 -5.58 -34.37 46.40
CA ILE A 9 -5.33 -32.94 46.24
C ILE A 9 -5.46 -32.61 44.75
N LEU A 10 -6.54 -31.96 44.37
CA LEU A 10 -6.71 -31.36 43.04
C LEU A 10 -5.81 -30.11 42.95
N ILE A 11 -4.70 -30.22 42.21
CA ILE A 11 -3.89 -29.07 41.82
C ILE A 11 -4.53 -28.47 40.57
N SER A 12 -5.35 -27.43 40.77
CA SER A 12 -5.92 -26.64 39.68
C SER A 12 -4.82 -25.76 39.08
N PHE A 13 -4.29 -26.15 37.91
CA PHE A 13 -3.43 -25.30 37.09
C PHE A 13 -4.26 -24.13 36.53
N VAL A 14 -4.21 -22.98 37.20
CA VAL A 14 -4.69 -21.71 36.64
C VAL A 14 -3.74 -21.34 35.50
N HIS A 15 -4.11 -21.70 34.27
CA HIS A 15 -3.49 -21.14 33.07
C HIS A 15 -3.86 -19.65 33.01
N VAL A 16 -2.92 -18.79 33.36
CA VAL A 16 -3.01 -17.36 33.05
C VAL A 16 -2.90 -17.24 31.53
N ILE A 17 -4.05 -17.17 30.86
CA ILE A 17 -4.11 -16.78 29.45
C ILE A 17 -3.72 -15.30 29.41
N ARG A 18 -2.44 -15.03 29.11
CA ARG A 18 -1.96 -13.69 28.86
C ARG A 18 -2.61 -13.23 27.55
N SER A 19 -3.63 -12.39 27.65
CA SER A 19 -4.21 -11.70 26.50
C SER A 19 -3.11 -10.85 25.86
N GLU A 20 -2.53 -11.34 24.77
CA GLU A 20 -1.72 -10.51 23.90
C GLU A 20 -2.65 -9.43 23.35
N ASN A 21 -2.45 -8.19 23.78
CA ASN A 21 -3.08 -7.04 23.16
C ASN A 21 -2.57 -6.99 21.71
N ASN A 22 -3.32 -7.60 20.79
CA ASN A 22 -3.10 -7.50 19.36
C ASN A 22 -3.34 -6.04 18.96
N ILE A 23 -2.29 -5.23 19.06
CA ILE A 23 -2.28 -3.89 18.47
C ILE A 23 -2.38 -4.12 16.96
N ASP A 24 -3.55 -3.80 16.41
CA ASP A 24 -3.75 -3.82 14.97
C ASP A 24 -2.91 -2.69 14.35
N LEU A 25 -1.72 -3.07 13.86
CA LEU A 25 -0.76 -2.17 13.23
C LEU A 25 -1.33 -1.47 12.00
N CYS A 26 -2.45 -1.95 11.47
CA CYS A 26 -3.08 -1.46 10.25
C CYS A 26 -4.35 -0.63 10.53
N LYS A 27 -4.67 -0.37 11.80
CA LYS A 27 -5.71 0.62 12.18
C LYS A 27 -5.15 2.03 12.14
N PHE A 28 -5.36 2.69 11.02
CA PHE A 28 -5.14 4.13 10.88
C PHE A 28 -6.36 4.88 11.44
N ASN A 29 -6.34 5.25 12.73
CA ASN A 29 -7.43 6.03 13.31
C ASN A 29 -7.32 7.49 12.84
N SER A 30 -8.35 7.98 12.16
CA SER A 30 -8.41 9.34 11.60
C SER A 30 -8.61 10.42 12.67
N SER A 31 -8.96 10.06 13.91
CA SER A 31 -8.97 10.98 15.04
C SER A 31 -7.55 11.15 15.58
N HIS A 32 -6.91 12.23 15.14
CA HIS A 32 -5.58 12.76 15.46
C HIS A 32 -5.17 12.90 16.95
N GLN A 33 -5.73 12.15 17.91
CA GLN A 33 -5.45 12.42 19.31
C GLN A 33 -4.28 11.63 19.91
N GLU A 34 -4.00 10.40 19.51
CA GLU A 34 -2.88 9.66 20.10
C GLU A 34 -2.24 8.73 19.08
N LEU A 35 -1.33 9.26 18.26
CA LEU A 35 -0.30 8.39 17.69
C LEU A 35 0.44 7.79 18.90
N PRO A 36 0.61 6.45 18.97
CA PRO A 36 1.30 5.85 20.10
C PRO A 36 2.69 6.49 20.23
N SER A 37 3.00 7.00 21.43
CA SER A 37 4.29 7.64 21.75
C SER A 37 5.47 6.68 21.58
N ILE A 38 5.18 5.39 21.50
CA ILE A 38 6.11 4.31 21.17
C ILE A 38 5.51 3.57 19.98
N TRP A 39 6.00 3.86 18.78
CA TRP A 39 5.90 2.89 17.68
C TRP A 39 6.71 1.69 18.12
N VAL A 40 6.04 0.67 18.66
CA VAL A 40 6.66 -0.63 18.94
C VAL A 40 7.40 -1.02 17.67
N TYR A 41 8.73 -1.13 17.77
CA TYR A 41 9.66 -1.35 16.66
C TYR A 41 9.08 -2.30 15.62
N THR A 42 8.44 -1.73 14.61
CA THR A 42 7.82 -2.48 13.52
C THR A 42 8.78 -2.40 12.35
N THR A 43 9.01 -3.53 11.69
CA THR A 43 9.89 -3.55 10.53
C THR A 43 9.21 -2.81 9.38
N VAL A 44 10.01 -2.27 8.46
CA VAL A 44 9.55 -1.68 7.21
C VAL A 44 8.58 -2.63 6.49
N ASP A 45 8.90 -3.92 6.44
CA ASP A 45 8.03 -4.94 5.83
C ASP A 45 6.66 -5.05 6.50
N LYS A 46 6.57 -4.95 7.83
CA LYS A 46 5.29 -5.00 8.56
C LYS A 46 4.41 -3.78 8.25
N VAL A 47 5.01 -2.60 8.07
CA VAL A 47 4.28 -1.40 7.66
C VAL A 47 3.78 -1.53 6.22
N LYS A 48 4.62 -2.07 5.33
CA LYS A 48 4.22 -2.37 3.94
C LYS A 48 3.03 -3.33 3.87
N LEU A 49 3.03 -4.38 4.69
CA LEU A 49 1.90 -5.31 4.78
C LEU A 49 0.59 -4.61 5.18
N CYS A 50 0.66 -3.57 6.02
CA CYS A 50 -0.54 -2.78 6.33
C CYS A 50 -1.05 -1.99 5.13
N PHE A 51 -0.19 -1.41 4.32
CA PHE A 51 -0.65 -0.76 3.08
C PHE A 51 -1.20 -1.76 2.07
N GLN A 52 -0.61 -2.95 1.98
CA GLN A 52 -1.12 -4.04 1.13
C GLN A 52 -2.43 -4.65 1.64
N SER A 53 -2.83 -4.38 2.89
CA SER A 53 -4.13 -4.80 3.44
C SER A 53 -5.28 -3.86 3.06
N ILE A 54 -4.98 -2.67 2.51
CA ILE A 54 -6.00 -1.70 2.12
C ILE A 54 -6.71 -2.20 0.86
N PRO A 55 -8.03 -2.46 0.91
CA PRO A 55 -8.75 -2.98 -0.24
C PRO A 55 -8.87 -1.92 -1.33
N MET A 56 -8.96 -2.39 -2.58
CA MET A 56 -9.19 -1.53 -3.74
C MET A 56 -10.51 -0.76 -3.60
N ASN A 57 -10.46 0.54 -3.87
CA ASN A 57 -11.65 1.40 -3.96
C ASN A 57 -11.86 1.86 -5.40
N ASN A 58 -12.89 1.32 -6.05
CA ASN A 58 -13.20 1.61 -7.46
C ASN A 58 -13.44 3.10 -7.77
N ILE A 59 -13.99 3.86 -6.82
CA ILE A 59 -14.20 5.30 -6.98
C ILE A 59 -12.84 6.02 -6.99
N THR A 60 -11.97 5.70 -6.02
CA THR A 60 -10.61 6.27 -5.93
C THR A 60 -9.79 5.94 -7.17
N ILE A 61 -9.84 4.70 -7.65
CA ILE A 61 -9.14 4.27 -8.88
C ILE A 61 -9.64 5.07 -10.08
N HIS A 62 -10.97 5.14 -10.26
CA HIS A 62 -11.57 5.84 -11.40
C HIS A 62 -11.20 7.32 -11.41
N GLU A 63 -11.36 8.01 -10.29
CA GLU A 63 -11.01 9.43 -10.19
C GLU A 63 -9.50 9.64 -10.34
N THR A 64 -8.65 8.77 -9.77
CA THR A 64 -7.20 8.85 -9.96
C THR A 64 -6.83 8.73 -11.44
N MET A 65 -7.31 7.69 -12.14
CA MET A 65 -7.01 7.50 -13.56
C MET A 65 -7.54 8.65 -14.41
N LYS A 66 -8.75 9.14 -14.14
CA LYS A 66 -9.33 10.30 -14.80
C LYS A 66 -8.47 11.56 -14.64
N GLN A 67 -7.99 11.84 -13.42
CA GLN A 67 -7.08 12.98 -13.19
C GLN A 67 -5.75 12.80 -13.93
N LEU A 68 -5.21 11.58 -13.95
CA LEU A 68 -4.00 11.28 -14.70
C LEU A 68 -4.19 11.52 -16.21
N PHE A 69 -5.27 11.02 -16.80
CA PHE A 69 -5.56 11.26 -18.22
C PHE A 69 -5.77 12.75 -18.52
N ASN A 70 -6.49 13.48 -17.67
CA ASN A 70 -6.64 14.92 -17.83
C ASN A 70 -5.30 15.66 -17.74
N SER A 71 -4.37 15.18 -16.91
CA SER A 71 -3.03 15.78 -16.79
C SER A 71 -2.14 15.53 -18.02
N LEU A 72 -2.36 14.42 -18.75
CA LEU A 72 -1.56 14.07 -19.92
C LEU A 72 -1.68 15.10 -21.04
N ASP A 73 -2.88 15.66 -21.22
CA ASP A 73 -3.13 16.65 -22.28
C ASP A 73 -2.31 17.93 -22.08
N PHE A 74 -1.93 18.23 -20.83
CA PHE A 74 -1.07 19.35 -20.48
C PHE A 74 0.42 19.02 -20.55
N TYR A 75 0.77 17.73 -20.69
CA TYR A 75 2.15 17.29 -20.75
C TYR A 75 2.70 17.36 -22.18
N SER A 76 2.89 18.61 -22.63
CA SER A 76 3.45 18.96 -23.96
C SER A 76 4.81 18.34 -24.25
N PHE A 77 5.53 17.88 -23.22
CA PHE A 77 6.82 17.24 -23.36
C PHE A 77 6.73 15.84 -23.99
N LEU A 78 5.63 15.09 -23.87
CA LEU A 78 5.58 13.73 -24.45
C LEU A 78 5.74 13.72 -25.97
N SER A 79 5.15 14.68 -26.67
CA SER A 79 5.29 14.80 -28.13
C SER A 79 6.69 15.28 -28.52
N LEU A 80 7.25 16.25 -27.79
CA LEU A 80 8.58 16.80 -28.03
C LEU A 80 9.70 15.78 -27.75
N VAL A 81 9.59 15.03 -26.66
CA VAL A 81 10.59 14.04 -26.23
C VAL A 81 10.65 12.86 -27.21
N ARG A 82 9.52 12.42 -27.78
CA ARG A 82 9.49 11.38 -28.82
C ARG A 82 10.18 11.80 -30.13
N GLN A 83 10.19 13.10 -30.42
CA GLN A 83 10.83 13.66 -31.62
C GLN A 83 12.25 14.17 -31.34
N SER A 84 12.71 14.09 -30.08
CA SER A 84 14.04 14.54 -29.69
C SER A 84 15.12 13.52 -30.05
N ASN A 85 16.36 13.99 -30.17
CA ASN A 85 17.53 13.13 -30.37
C ASN A 85 18.09 12.65 -29.02
N TYR A 86 19.04 11.71 -29.07
CA TYR A 86 19.82 11.30 -27.90
C TYR A 86 20.39 12.52 -27.15
N PRO A 87 20.41 12.55 -25.81
CA PRO A 87 19.95 11.52 -24.85
C PRO A 87 18.47 11.63 -24.45
N TYR A 88 17.73 12.57 -25.02
CA TYR A 88 16.38 12.92 -24.54
C TYR A 88 15.28 12.09 -25.19
N TYR A 89 15.58 11.33 -26.25
CA TYR A 89 14.63 10.42 -26.87
C TYR A 89 14.07 9.41 -25.85
N THR A 90 12.75 9.35 -25.73
CA THR A 90 12.05 8.29 -24.97
C THR A 90 11.15 7.48 -25.89
N ASN A 91 11.20 6.16 -25.77
CA ASN A 91 10.25 5.25 -26.41
C ASN A 91 9.01 4.99 -25.53
N VAL A 92 8.90 5.68 -24.39
CA VAL A 92 7.83 5.44 -23.42
C VAL A 92 6.49 5.84 -24.01
N ARG A 93 5.61 4.85 -24.09
CA ARG A 93 4.24 5.00 -24.53
C ARG A 93 3.32 5.25 -23.35
N PHE A 94 3.52 6.40 -22.72
CA PHE A 94 2.97 6.65 -21.38
C PHE A 94 1.44 6.59 -21.28
N GLN A 95 0.73 7.11 -22.28
CA GLN A 95 -0.73 6.98 -22.35
C GLN A 95 -1.17 5.50 -22.42
N GLU A 96 -0.44 4.67 -23.16
CA GLU A 96 -0.73 3.23 -23.29
C GLU A 96 -0.42 2.48 -21.99
N GLU A 97 0.63 2.87 -21.27
CA GLU A 97 0.93 2.35 -19.92
C GLU A 97 -0.21 2.66 -18.93
N LEU A 98 -0.73 3.89 -18.92
CA LEU A 98 -1.87 4.25 -18.07
C LEU A 98 -3.16 3.51 -18.47
N LEU A 99 -3.42 3.33 -19.77
CA LEU A 99 -4.55 2.52 -20.25
C LEU A 99 -4.41 1.06 -19.80
N ASN A 100 -3.20 0.50 -19.84
CA ASN A 100 -2.95 -0.84 -19.36
C ASN A 100 -3.22 -0.95 -17.84
N ILE A 101 -2.76 0.00 -17.03
CA ILE A 101 -3.05 0.03 -15.59
C ILE A 101 -4.57 0.11 -15.33
N MET A 102 -5.29 0.96 -16.06
CA MET A 102 -6.75 1.05 -15.94
C MET A 102 -7.43 -0.28 -16.26
N ASN A 103 -7.01 -0.94 -17.34
CA ASN A 103 -7.55 -2.25 -17.73
C ASN A 103 -7.25 -3.33 -16.68
N GLN A 104 -6.03 -3.38 -16.15
CA GLN A 104 -5.63 -4.29 -15.08
C GLN A 104 -6.42 -4.06 -13.79
N SER A 105 -6.80 -2.81 -13.51
CA SER A 105 -7.68 -2.47 -12.38
C SER A 105 -9.09 -3.01 -12.59
N ASN A 106 -9.63 -2.93 -13.82
CA ASN A 106 -10.95 -3.44 -14.15
C ASN A 106 -11.02 -4.98 -14.16
N THR A 107 -9.90 -5.68 -14.39
CA THR A 107 -9.82 -7.14 -14.38
C THR A 107 -9.44 -7.74 -13.02
N ASN A 108 -9.44 -6.93 -11.95
CA ASN A 108 -9.01 -7.32 -10.60
C ASN A 108 -7.58 -7.91 -10.55
N MET A 109 -6.69 -7.47 -11.45
CA MET A 109 -5.29 -7.90 -11.43
C MET A 109 -4.53 -7.29 -10.25
N TYR A 110 -4.97 -6.12 -9.78
CA TYR A 110 -4.48 -5.50 -8.56
C TYR A 110 -5.26 -5.99 -7.34
N THR A 111 -4.54 -6.55 -6.37
CA THR A 111 -5.14 -7.14 -5.16
C THR A 111 -5.42 -6.11 -4.07
N ASN A 112 -4.72 -4.97 -4.08
CA ASN A 112 -4.80 -3.94 -3.05
C ASN A 112 -4.46 -2.56 -3.64
N ASP A 113 -4.86 -1.53 -2.90
CA ASP A 113 -4.70 -0.12 -3.27
C ASP A 113 -3.22 0.28 -3.45
N TYR A 114 -2.33 -0.26 -2.61
CA TYR A 114 -0.90 -0.02 -2.68
C TYR A 114 -0.30 -0.47 -4.02
N ASP A 115 -0.57 -1.69 -4.48
CA ASP A 115 -0.02 -2.22 -5.72
C ASP A 115 -0.48 -1.42 -6.94
N PHE A 116 -1.75 -0.97 -6.95
CA PHE A 116 -2.28 -0.07 -7.97
C PHE A 116 -1.49 1.24 -8.05
N HIS A 117 -1.32 1.93 -6.91
CA HIS A 117 -0.60 3.20 -6.87
C HIS A 117 0.89 3.04 -7.23
N MET A 118 1.53 1.93 -6.83
CA MET A 118 2.93 1.66 -7.15
C MET A 118 3.15 1.35 -8.64
N SER A 119 2.19 0.74 -9.33
CA SER A 119 2.22 0.61 -10.79
C SER A 119 2.23 1.96 -11.50
N ILE A 120 1.47 2.93 -11.00
CA ILE A 120 1.48 4.31 -11.52
C ILE A 120 2.85 4.94 -11.27
N VAL A 121 3.37 4.89 -10.04
CA VAL A 121 4.72 5.39 -9.71
C VAL A 121 5.77 4.82 -10.65
N ASN A 122 5.75 3.51 -10.89
CA ASN A 122 6.70 2.84 -11.77
C ASN A 122 6.56 3.30 -13.23
N SER A 123 5.34 3.59 -13.69
CA SER A 123 5.11 4.14 -15.03
C SER A 123 5.68 5.55 -15.18
N PHE A 124 5.51 6.42 -14.17
CA PHE A 124 6.09 7.76 -14.17
C PHE A 124 7.62 7.71 -14.12
N LYS A 125 8.22 6.80 -13.35
CA LYS A 125 9.69 6.63 -13.30
C LYS A 125 10.30 6.31 -14.68
N LYS A 126 9.58 5.61 -15.55
CA LYS A 126 10.04 5.32 -16.92
C LYS A 126 10.21 6.59 -17.76
N LEU A 127 9.49 7.66 -17.46
CA LEU A 127 9.64 8.94 -18.16
C LEU A 127 11.02 9.57 -17.95
N ASN A 128 11.73 9.18 -16.89
CA ASN A 128 13.02 9.74 -16.50
C ASN A 128 12.99 11.29 -16.43
N ASP A 129 11.86 11.84 -16.01
CA ASP A 129 11.66 13.27 -15.80
C ASP A 129 11.41 13.54 -14.31
N PHE A 130 12.20 14.44 -13.74
CA PHE A 130 12.08 14.81 -12.34
C PHE A 130 10.94 15.80 -12.07
N HIS A 131 10.43 16.49 -13.10
CA HIS A 131 9.30 17.41 -12.95
C HIS A 131 7.95 16.70 -13.01
N THR A 132 7.91 15.54 -13.65
CA THR A 132 6.69 14.76 -13.87
C THR A 132 6.73 13.52 -13.01
N GLN A 133 6.22 13.65 -11.79
CA GLN A 133 6.20 12.59 -10.80
C GLN A 133 4.78 12.35 -10.31
N TYR A 134 4.46 11.08 -10.07
CA TYR A 134 3.26 10.70 -9.37
C TYR A 134 3.54 10.53 -7.87
N ASN A 135 2.93 11.41 -7.07
CA ASN A 135 2.97 11.31 -5.62
C ASN A 135 1.87 10.35 -5.16
N ALA A 136 2.23 9.09 -4.93
CA ALA A 136 1.33 8.12 -4.29
C ALA A 136 0.86 8.60 -2.91
N PRO A 137 -0.25 8.05 -2.37
CA PRO A 137 -0.71 8.37 -1.02
C PRO A 137 0.42 8.36 0.02
N ASN A 138 0.34 9.30 0.96
CA ASN A 138 1.37 9.48 1.99
C ASN A 138 1.63 8.16 2.73
N GLY A 139 2.90 7.75 2.73
CA GLY A 139 3.34 6.47 3.30
C GLY A 139 3.77 5.46 2.23
N TYR A 140 3.08 5.38 1.08
CA TYR A 140 3.40 4.35 0.08
C TYR A 140 4.77 4.57 -0.56
N ALA A 141 5.12 5.84 -0.81
CA ALA A 141 6.38 6.23 -1.48
C ALA A 141 7.66 5.96 -0.66
N LYS A 142 7.56 5.38 0.55
CA LYS A 142 8.70 5.05 1.40
C LYS A 142 9.19 3.60 1.26
N PHE A 143 8.58 2.83 0.35
CA PHE A 143 8.78 1.38 0.19
C PHE A 143 9.08 0.96 -1.25
#